data_AF-A0A7H4GS77-F1
#
_entry.id   AF-A0A7H4GS77-F1
#
_cell.length_a   1.000
_cell.length_b   1.000
_cell.length_c   1.000
_cell.angle_alpha   90.00
_cell.angle_beta   90.00
_cell.angle_gamma   90.00
#
_symmetry.space_group_name_H-M   'P 1'
#
loop_
_entity.id
_entity.type
_entity.pdbx_description
1 polymer ?
#
loop_
_entity_poly.entity_id
_entity_poly.type
_entity_poly.pdbx_seq_one_letter_code
_entity_poly.pdbx_strand_id
1 'polypeptide(L)' 'MYVCVCNAVTERTLLELVDEGCTTIAELQSRIGVADCCGTCHDHAAELLDQALKDAHGGLLPPSRILPRLPVMA' A
#
# COMPACT_ATOMS: atom_id res chain seq x y z
N MET A 1 10.32 0.86 -3.17
CA MET A 1 10.67 1.98 -4.10
C MET A 1 9.82 3.23 -3.79
N TYR A 2 10.06 4.40 -4.38
CA TYR A 2 9.07 5.50 -4.38
C TYR A 2 7.98 5.20 -5.39
N VAL A 3 6.72 5.36 -4.98
CA VAL A 3 5.53 5.22 -5.82
C VAL A 3 5.03 6.59 -6.27
N CYS A 4 4.96 7.58 -5.35
CA CYS A 4 4.62 8.96 -5.68
C CYS A 4 5.75 9.90 -5.23
N VAL A 5 6.31 10.64 -6.18
CA VAL A 5 7.35 11.63 -5.90
C VAL A 5 6.80 12.93 -5.33
N CYS A 6 5.59 13.34 -5.73
CA CYS A 6 4.97 14.59 -5.27
C CYS A 6 4.74 14.59 -3.76
N ASN A 7 4.26 13.47 -3.23
CA ASN A 7 3.89 13.31 -1.83
C ASN A 7 4.82 12.35 -1.07
N ALA A 8 5.99 12.07 -1.64
CA ALA A 8 7.01 11.20 -1.07
C ALA A 8 6.49 9.82 -0.59
N VAL A 9 5.50 9.27 -1.30
CA VAL A 9 4.91 7.96 -0.97
C VAL A 9 5.83 6.85 -1.44
N THR A 10 6.17 5.95 -0.52
CA THR A 10 6.92 4.74 -0.83
C THR A 10 6.00 3.53 -0.97
N GLU A 11 6.47 2.54 -1.71
CA GLU A 11 5.84 1.23 -1.82
C GLU A 11 5.62 0.59 -0.44
N ARG A 12 6.60 0.72 0.47
CA ARG A 12 6.45 0.24 1.85
C ARG A 12 5.23 0.87 2.52
N THR A 13 5.11 2.20 2.46
CA THR A 13 3.98 2.93 3.05
C THR A 13 2.66 2.48 2.46
N LEU A 14 2.59 2.28 1.14
CA LEU A 14 1.38 1.76 0.48
C LEU A 14 1.03 0.36 1.00
N LEU A 15 2.00 -0.55 1.03
CA LEU A 15 1.79 -1.93 1.50
C LEU A 15 1.42 -2.01 2.98
N GLU A 16 1.98 -1.15 3.83
CA GLU A 16 1.59 -1.03 5.25
C GLU A 16 0.11 -0.67 5.38
N LEU A 17 -0.38 0.28 4.57
CA LEU A 17 -1.81 0.63 4.58
C LEU A 17 -2.69 -0.51 4.07
N VAL A 18 -2.24 -1.29 3.09
CA VAL A 18 -2.97 -2.48 2.62
C VAL A 18 -3.05 -3.54 3.72
N ASP A 19 -1.96 -3.78 4.46
CA ASP A 19 -1.94 -4.70 5.62
C ASP A 19 -2.87 -4.21 6.75
N GLU A 20 -3.01 -2.90 6.91
CA GLU A 20 -4.01 -2.27 7.80
C GLU A 20 -5.47 -2.36 7.27
N GLY A 21 -5.69 -2.92 6.09
CA GLY A 21 -7.02 -3.14 5.50
C GLY A 21 -7.46 -2.10 4.46
N CYS A 22 -6.55 -1.24 4.00
CA CYS A 22 -6.83 -0.32 2.88
C CYS A 22 -7.00 -1.13 1.57
N THR A 23 -8.11 -0.94 0.87
CA THR A 23 -8.43 -1.75 -0.33
C THR A 23 -8.68 -0.93 -1.58
N THR A 24 -8.68 0.40 -1.47
CA THR A 24 -8.98 1.30 -2.61
C THR A 24 -7.93 2.39 -2.78
N ILE A 25 -7.75 2.87 -4.02
CA ILE A 25 -6.90 4.03 -4.31
C ILE A 25 -7.44 5.29 -3.64
N ALA A 26 -8.75 5.45 -3.55
CA ALA A 26 -9.37 6.60 -2.89
C ALA A 26 -9.00 6.69 -1.40
N GLU A 27 -8.94 5.55 -0.70
CA GLU A 27 -8.46 5.50 0.68
C GLU A 27 -6.97 5.84 0.77
N LEU A 28 -6.13 5.27 -0.10
CA LEU A 28 -4.70 5.62 -0.14
C LEU A 28 -4.47 7.11 -0.45
N GLN A 29 -5.23 7.68 -1.39
CA GLN A 29 -5.25 9.11 -1.70
C GLN A 29 -5.56 9.93 -0.44
N SER A 30 -6.64 9.58 0.27
CA SER A 30 -7.04 10.29 1.49
C SER A 30 -6.04 10.15 2.64
N ARG A 31 -5.33 9.02 2.74
CA ARG A 31 -4.43 8.74 3.88
C ARG A 31 -3.01 9.25 3.67
N ILE A 32 -2.48 9.12 2.46
CA ILE A 32 -1.06 9.40 2.15
C ILE A 32 -0.85 10.27 0.90
N GLY A 33 -1.92 10.72 0.26
CA GLY A 33 -1.85 11.62 -0.90
C GLY A 33 -1.32 10.97 -2.18
N VAL A 34 -1.21 9.64 -2.27
CA VAL A 34 -0.76 9.00 -3.52
C VAL A 34 -1.70 9.40 -4.66
N ALA A 35 -1.18 9.76 -5.84
CA ALA A 35 -2.00 10.18 -7.00
C ALA A 35 -2.91 11.41 -6.78
N ASP A 36 -2.65 12.26 -5.78
CA ASP A 36 -3.45 13.47 -5.51
C ASP A 36 -2.90 14.76 -6.16
N CYS A 37 -1.64 14.75 -6.60
CA CYS A 37 -0.99 15.95 -7.17
C CYS A 37 -0.97 15.95 -8.71
N CYS A 38 -0.04 15.20 -9.33
CA CYS A 38 0.11 15.16 -10.80
C CYS A 38 -0.60 13.97 -11.46
N GLY A 39 -1.07 13.00 -10.68
CA GLY A 39 -1.76 11.79 -11.15
C GLY A 39 -0.88 10.75 -11.85
N THR A 40 0.37 11.04 -12.22
CA THR A 40 1.22 10.14 -13.03
C THR A 40 1.49 8.78 -12.38
N CYS A 41 1.48 8.71 -11.04
CA CYS A 41 1.68 7.46 -10.31
C CYS A 41 0.39 6.63 -10.13
N HIS A 42 -0.76 7.09 -10.61
CA HIS A 42 -2.06 6.47 -10.35
C HIS A 42 -2.11 5.00 -10.78
N ASP A 43 -1.79 4.71 -12.04
CA ASP A 43 -1.90 3.35 -12.59
C ASP A 43 -0.90 2.40 -11.92
N HIS A 44 0.32 2.89 -11.63
CA HIS A 44 1.31 2.11 -10.91
C HIS A 44 0.90 1.83 -9.46
N ALA A 45 0.33 2.81 -8.76
CA ALA A 45 -0.20 2.63 -7.41
C ALA A 45 -1.39 1.66 -7.39
N ALA A 46 -2.26 1.70 -8.41
CA ALA A 46 -3.40 0.79 -8.56
C ALA A 46 -2.94 -0.65 -8.82
N GLU A 47 -1.94 -0.85 -9.67
CA GLU A 47 -1.34 -2.17 -9.91
C GLU A 47 -0.71 -2.71 -8.61
N LEU A 48 0.09 -1.92 -7.89
CA LEU A 48 0.67 -2.33 -6.61
C LEU A 48 -0.38 -2.70 -5.56
N LEU A 49 -1.47 -1.92 -5.47
CA LEU A 49 -2.59 -2.23 -4.59
C LEU A 49 -3.25 -3.57 -4.95
N ASP A 50 -3.55 -3.79 -6.23
CA ASP A 50 -4.16 -5.03 -6.70
C ASP A 50 -3.26 -6.25 -6.45
N GLN A 51 -1.95 -6.13 -6.70
CA GLN A 51 -0.98 -7.18 -6.40
C GLN A 51 -0.94 -7.48 -4.89
N ALA A 52 -0.86 -6.44 -4.05
CA ALA A 52 -0.82 -6.61 -2.60
C ALA A 52 -2.10 -7.28 -2.05
N LEU A 53 -3.27 -6.94 -2.60
CA LEU A 53 -4.55 -7.56 -2.22
C LEU A 53 -4.62 -9.04 -2.64
N LYS A 54 -4.07 -9.38 -3.81
CA LYS A 54 -3.98 -10.77 -4.28
C LYS A 54 -3.02 -11.59 -3.42
N ASP A 55 -1.87 -11.02 -3.05
CA ASP A 55 -0.88 -11.66 -2.19
C ASP A 55 -1.43 -11.90 -0.77
N ALA A 56 -2.22 -10.96 -0.24
CA ALA A 56 -2.91 -11.11 1.04
C ALA A 56 -3.93 -12.26 1.04
N HIS A 57 -4.57 -12.54 -0.10
CA HIS A 57 -5.53 -13.64 -0.28
C HIS A 57 -4.87 -14.98 -0.67
N GLY A 58 -3.56 -14.97 -0.97
CA GLY A 58 -2.89 -16.04 -1.70
C GLY A 58 -1.42 -16.27 -1.33
N GLY A 59 -1.03 -16.07 -0.07
CA GLY A 59 0.07 -16.83 0.57
C GLY A 59 1.46 -16.84 -0.09
N LEU A 60 1.95 -15.76 -0.70
CA LEU A 60 3.38 -15.63 -1.03
C LEU A 60 3.92 -14.23 -0.67
N LEU A 61 4.22 -14.06 0.62
CA LEU A 61 4.68 -12.80 1.19
C LEU A 61 6.19 -12.55 0.91
N PRO A 62 6.63 -11.33 0.53
CA PRO A 62 8.05 -11.01 0.30
C PRO A 62 8.91 -10.92 1.60
N PRO A 63 10.27 -10.98 1.48
CA PRO A 63 11.20 -11.40 2.56
C PRO A 63 11.57 -10.35 3.63
N SER A 64 10.68 -9.42 4.00
CA SER A 64 11.01 -8.44 5.07
C SER A 64 9.96 -8.33 6.18
N ARG A 65 9.30 -9.45 6.51
CA ARG A 65 8.50 -9.59 7.73
C ARG A 65 9.40 -9.83 8.95
N ILE A 66 9.91 -8.75 9.56
CA ILE A 66 10.12 -8.73 11.02
C ILE A 66 8.88 -8.05 11.58
N LEU A 67 7.81 -8.83 11.79
CA LEU A 67 6.60 -8.37 12.44
C LEU A 67 6.80 -8.46 13.97
N PRO A 68 6.85 -7.33 14.70
CA PRO A 68 6.13 -7.22 15.95
C PRO A 68 5.33 -5.91 15.89
N ARG A 69 4.02 -5.84 16.14
CA ARG A 69 3.15 -6.69 16.93
C ARG A 69 1.75 -6.58 16.30
N LEU A 70 1.16 -7.71 15.97
CA LEU A 70 -0.29 -7.82 15.99
C LEU A 70 -0.70 -7.66 17.47
N PRO A 71 -1.58 -6.73 17.89
CA PRO A 71 -2.60 -7.11 18.83
C PRO A 71 -3.62 -7.91 18.03
N VAL A 72 -3.55 -9.23 18.18
CA VAL A 72 -4.71 -10.07 17.91
C VAL A 72 -5.88 -9.47 18.71
N MET A 73 -7.02 -9.37 18.04
CA MET A 73 -8.29 -8.84 18.53
C MET A 73 -8.54 -9.08 20.04
N ALA A 74 -8.92 -8.01 20.74
CA ALA A 74 -9.77 -8.06 21.92
C ALA A 74 -10.90 -7.05 21.72
#